data_AF-T1DFK2-F1
#
_entry.id   AF-T1DFK2-F1
#
_cell.length_a   1.000
_cell.length_b   1.000
_cell.length_c   1.000
_cell.angle_alpha   90.00
_cell.angle_beta   90.00
_cell.angle_gamma   90.00
#
_symmetry.space_group_name_H-M   'P 1'
#
loop_
_entity.id
_entity.type
_entity.pdbx_description
1 polymer ?
#
loop_
_entity_poly.entity_id
_entity_poly.type
_entity_poly.pdbx_seq_one_letter_code
_entity_poly.pdbx_strand_id
1 'polypeptide(L)'
;MKDLAILLDAASKVLPLVVSVSGRVGSDTPIKCEYSGLRGVIVEETAEQHFLKHNDAGSWVQDSALMLCMSKEVPWYLDDGSGRVYVVGARGATGMELTIGSELFEESGRS
;
A
#
# COMPACT_ATOMS: atom_id res chain seq x y z
N MET A 1 -30.09 0.17 -2.27
CA MET A 1 -29.12 0.06 -3.39
C MET A 1 -29.32 1.17 -4.43
N LYS A 2 -30.50 1.31 -5.06
CA LYS A 2 -30.74 2.36 -6.07
C LYS A 2 -30.57 3.80 -5.54
N ASP A 3 -31.06 4.09 -4.34
CA ASP A 3 -30.97 5.45 -3.76
C ASP A 3 -29.53 5.84 -3.38
N LEU A 4 -28.72 4.86 -2.95
CA LEU A 4 -27.32 5.10 -2.61
C LEU A 4 -26.50 5.48 -3.85
N ALA A 5 -26.76 4.83 -4.99
CA ALA A 5 -26.10 5.16 -6.26
C ALA A 5 -26.44 6.58 -6.73
N ILE A 6 -27.69 7.00 -6.58
CA ILE A 6 -28.13 8.37 -6.94
C ILE A 6 -27.47 9.41 -6.02
N LEU A 7 -27.36 9.11 -4.73
CA LEU A 7 -26.72 10.00 -3.75
C LEU A 7 -25.22 10.15 -3.99
N LEU A 8 -24.53 9.06 -4.37
CA LEU A 8 -23.11 9.05 -4.73
C LEU A 8 -22.85 9.84 -6.03
N ASP A 9 -23.70 9.69 -7.05
CA ASP A 9 -23.60 10.45 -8.31
C ASP A 9 -23.79 11.96 -8.07
N ALA A 10 -24.77 12.36 -7.26
CA ALA A 10 -24.98 13.75 -6.91
C ALA A 10 -23.81 14.33 -6.07
N ALA A 11 -23.31 13.58 -5.09
CA ALA A 11 -22.23 14.03 -4.21
C ALA A 11 -20.90 14.20 -4.96
N SER A 12 -20.57 13.26 -5.87
CA SER A 12 -19.34 13.30 -6.68
C SER A 12 -19.23 14.52 -7.61
N LYS A 13 -20.35 15.16 -7.93
CA LYS A 13 -20.40 16.37 -8.78
C LYS A 13 -20.13 17.67 -8.01
N VAL A 14 -20.24 17.63 -6.68
CA VAL A 14 -20.15 18.83 -5.82
C VAL A 14 -18.85 18.82 -5.01
N LEU A 15 -18.39 17.65 -4.56
CA LEU A 15 -17.16 17.48 -3.80
C LEU A 15 -16.42 16.22 -4.27
N PRO A 16 -15.08 16.16 -4.13
CA PRO A 16 -14.34 14.93 -4.36
C PRO A 16 -14.86 13.84 -3.41
N LEU A 17 -15.57 12.87 -3.97
CA LEU A 17 -16.07 11.73 -3.21
C LEU A 17 -14.90 10.79 -2.93
N VAL A 18 -14.45 10.76 -1.68
CA VAL A 18 -13.45 9.81 -1.20
C VAL A 18 -14.19 8.54 -0.76
N VAL A 19 -13.87 7.42 -1.40
CA VAL A 19 -14.37 6.09 -1.01
C VAL A 19 -13.21 5.22 -0.55
N SER A 20 -13.37 4.55 0.59
CA SER A 20 -12.46 3.50 1.03
C SER A 20 -13.00 2.14 0.56
N VAL A 21 -12.17 1.32 -0.06
CA VAL A 21 -12.53 -0.03 -0.50
C VAL A 21 -11.61 -1.04 0.17
N SER A 22 -12.18 -2.15 0.67
CA SER A 22 -11.44 -3.23 1.33
C SER A 22 -11.84 -4.57 0.72
N GLY A 23 -10.89 -5.48 0.55
CA GLY A 23 -11.14 -6.79 -0.02
C GLY A 23 -9.85 -7.58 -0.16
N ARG A 24 -9.93 -8.80 -0.70
CA ARG A 24 -8.74 -9.59 -1.01
C ARG A 24 -8.10 -9.05 -2.28
N VAL A 25 -6.77 -8.99 -2.29
CA VAL A 25 -5.99 -8.45 -3.40
C VAL A 25 -5.29 -9.59 -4.13
N GLY A 26 -5.35 -9.59 -5.46
CA GLY A 26 -4.72 -10.60 -6.31
C GLY A 26 -4.01 -10.01 -7.53
N SER A 27 -2.98 -10.71 -8.02
CA SER A 27 -2.35 -10.43 -9.31
C SER A 27 -2.05 -11.75 -10.02
N ASP A 28 -2.21 -11.74 -11.34
CA ASP A 28 -1.85 -12.88 -12.18
C ASP A 28 -0.32 -13.01 -12.32
N THR A 29 0.43 -11.93 -12.13
CA THR A 29 1.90 -11.90 -12.16
C THR A 29 2.46 -11.18 -10.92
N PRO A 30 2.58 -11.85 -9.76
CA PRO A 30 3.04 -11.20 -8.53
C PRO A 30 4.49 -10.72 -8.63
N ILE A 31 4.83 -9.66 -7.88
CA ILE A 31 6.20 -9.18 -7.74
C ILE A 31 7.00 -10.23 -6.98
N LYS A 32 8.15 -10.59 -7.54
CA LYS A 32 9.15 -11.39 -6.85
C LYS A 32 10.10 -10.47 -6.10
N CYS A 33 9.99 -10.42 -4.78
CA CYS A 33 10.94 -9.69 -3.95
C CYS A 33 12.12 -10.58 -3.57
N GLU A 34 13.32 -10.24 -4.05
CA GLU A 34 14.55 -10.99 -3.78
C GLU A 34 14.92 -10.99 -2.29
N TYR A 35 14.52 -9.95 -1.55
CA TYR A 35 14.91 -9.74 -0.15
C TYR A 35 13.94 -10.30 0.90
N SER A 36 12.64 -10.42 0.58
CA SER A 36 11.62 -10.83 1.57
C SER A 36 10.96 -12.17 1.27
N GLY A 37 11.19 -12.76 0.10
CA GLY A 37 10.52 -13.99 -0.33
C GLY A 37 8.99 -13.84 -0.53
N LEU A 38 8.46 -12.64 -0.32
CA LEU A 38 7.04 -12.34 -0.46
C LEU A 38 6.64 -12.33 -1.94
N ARG A 39 5.42 -12.83 -2.20
CA ARG A 39 4.72 -12.68 -3.48
C ARG A 39 3.64 -11.61 -3.32
N GLY A 40 4.07 -10.36 -3.25
CA GLY A 40 3.19 -9.20 -3.14
C GLY A 40 2.78 -8.66 -4.51
N VAL A 41 1.74 -7.83 -4.54
CA VAL A 41 1.38 -7.05 -5.74
C VAL A 41 1.94 -5.64 -5.73
N ILE A 42 2.21 -5.12 -4.53
CA ILE A 42 2.90 -3.87 -4.27
C ILE A 42 4.02 -4.19 -3.27
N VAL A 43 5.20 -3.65 -3.53
CA VAL A 43 6.35 -3.74 -2.61
C VAL A 43 6.94 -2.35 -2.47
N GLU A 44 6.99 -1.87 -1.23
CA GLU A 44 7.71 -0.66 -0.84
C GLU A 44 8.97 -1.06 -0.08
N GLU A 45 10.10 -0.51 -0.51
CA GLU A 45 11.38 -0.71 0.13
C GLU A 45 11.98 0.64 0.50
N THR A 46 12.23 0.82 1.79
CA THR A 46 12.85 2.02 2.35
C THR A 46 14.07 1.65 3.16
N ALA A 47 15.17 2.34 2.92
CA ALA A 47 16.36 2.25 3.75
C ALA A 47 16.63 3.62 4.38
N GLU A 48 16.66 3.67 5.70
CA GLU A 48 16.96 4.87 6.46
C GLU A 48 18.24 4.64 7.27
N GLN A 49 19.17 5.59 7.20
CA GLN A 49 20.39 5.59 7.99
C GLN A 49 20.24 6.57 9.14
N HIS A 50 20.42 6.08 10.37
CA HIS A 50 20.49 6.91 11.57
C HIS A 50 21.95 7.19 11.93
N PHE A 51 22.27 8.43 12.26
CA PHE A 51 23.63 8.85 12.64
C PHE A 51 23.63 10.03 13.60
N LEU A 52 24.80 10.31 14.18
CA LEU A 52 25.05 11.50 14.99
C LEU A 52 25.83 12.52 14.16
N LYS A 53 25.45 13.79 14.22
CA LYS A 53 26.21 14.90 13.62
C LYS A 53 26.38 16.05 14.60
N HIS A 54 27.37 16.91 14.38
CA HIS A 54 27.46 18.18 15.11
C HIS A 54 26.46 19.18 14.53
N ASN A 55 25.78 19.93 15.40
CA ASN A 55 25.04 21.13 15.01
C ASN A 55 25.96 22.36 14.93
N ASP A 56 25.43 23.52 14.54
CA ASP A 56 26.19 24.77 14.42
C ASP A 56 26.81 25.25 15.76
N ALA A 57 26.28 24.76 16.89
CA ALA A 57 26.81 25.01 18.23
C ALA A 57 27.84 23.95 18.69
N GLY A 58 28.19 22.99 17.83
CA GLY A 58 29.16 21.93 18.11
C GLY A 58 28.64 20.81 19.02
N SER A 59 27.33 20.73 19.27
CA SER A 59 26.72 19.64 20.05
C SER A 59 26.34 18.46 19.15
N TRP A 60 26.47 17.23 19.67
CA TRP A 60 25.98 16.03 18.99
C TRP A 60 24.45 16.00 18.96
N VAL A 61 23.89 15.82 17.77
CA VAL A 61 22.45 15.63 17.53
C VAL A 61 22.22 14.36 16.74
N GLN A 62 21.16 13.63 17.10
CA GLN A 62 20.70 12.49 16.31
C GLN A 62 20.03 13.00 15.04
N ASP A 63 20.35 12.39 13.92
CA ASP A 63 19.80 12.70 12.62
C ASP A 63 19.55 11.42 11.82
N SER A 64 18.79 11.53 10.74
CA SER A 64 18.59 10.43 9.81
C SER A 64 18.53 10.89 8.36
N ALA A 65 18.91 9.99 7.46
CA ALA A 65 18.84 10.20 6.04
C ALA A 65 18.17 9.01 5.36
N LEU A 66 17.19 9.30 4.50
CA LEU A 66 16.59 8.30 3.63
C LEU A 66 17.59 7.97 2.52
N MET A 67 18.12 6.76 2.57
CA MET A 67 19.12 6.25 1.62
C MET A 67 18.46 5.67 0.37
N LEU A 68 17.28 5.06 0.54
CA LEU A 68 16.53 4.43 -0.53
C LEU A 68 15.03 4.59 -0.30
N CYS A 69 14.31 4.88 -1.38
CA CYS A 69 12.85 4.76 -1.44
C CYS A 69 12.49 4.22 -2.82
N MET A 70 12.03 2.97 -2.86
CA MET A 70 11.59 2.31 -4.08
C MET A 70 10.18 1.79 -3.89
N SER A 71 9.35 2.01 -4.90
CA SER A 71 8.04 1.40 -5.01
C SER A 71 7.97 0.63 -6.33
N LYS A 72 7.60 -0.64 -6.24
CA LYS A 72 7.31 -1.49 -7.39
C LYS A 72 5.87 -1.98 -7.27
N GLU A 73 5.15 -1.87 -8.37
CA GLU A 73 3.76 -2.29 -8.50
C GLU A 73 3.59 -3.02 -9.84
N VAL A 74 2.82 -4.11 -9.82
CA VAL A 74 2.37 -4.84 -11.01
C VAL A 74 0.86 -4.70 -11.11
N PRO A 75 0.23 -4.86 -12.28
CA PRO A 75 -1.23 -4.87 -12.37
C PRO A 75 -1.87 -5.86 -11.39
N TRP A 76 -2.85 -5.38 -10.62
CA TRP A 76 -3.58 -6.17 -9.64
C TRP A 76 -5.06 -5.82 -9.64
N TYR A 77 -5.85 -6.72 -9.05
CA TYR A 77 -7.29 -6.55 -8.89
C TYR A 77 -7.70 -6.74 -7.44
N LEU A 78 -8.77 -6.06 -7.06
CA LEU A 78 -9.47 -6.30 -5.81
C LEU A 78 -10.62 -7.27 -6.06
N ASP A 79 -10.73 -8.29 -5.22
CA ASP A 79 -11.87 -9.19 -5.13
C ASP A 79 -12.64 -8.88 -3.85
N ASP A 80 -13.82 -8.28 -4.02
CA ASP A 80 -14.76 -7.94 -2.95
C ASP A 80 -15.91 -8.96 -2.84
N GLY A 81 -15.81 -10.09 -3.53
CA GLY A 81 -16.86 -11.11 -3.62
C GLY A 81 -17.99 -10.78 -4.59
N SER A 82 -18.02 -9.59 -5.20
CA SER A 82 -18.98 -9.20 -6.23
C SER A 82 -18.42 -9.27 -7.67
N GLY A 83 -17.11 -9.46 -7.79
CA GLY A 83 -16.39 -9.50 -9.06
C GLY A 83 -14.93 -9.11 -8.87
N ARG A 84 -14.27 -8.68 -9.96
CA ARG A 84 -12.90 -8.15 -9.93
C ARG A 84 -12.87 -6.73 -10.46
N VAL A 85 -12.20 -5.83 -9.73
CA VAL A 85 -11.94 -4.45 -10.17
C VAL A 85 -10.45 -4.26 -10.37
N TYR A 86 -10.03 -3.82 -11.55
CA TYR A 86 -8.64 -3.45 -11.81
C TYR A 86 -8.30 -2.15 -11.09
N VAL A 87 -7.18 -2.17 -10.36
CA VAL A 87 -6.71 -0.99 -9.65
C VAL A 87 -5.49 -0.42 -10.39
N VAL A 88 -5.54 0.89 -10.66
CA VAL A 88 -4.48 1.62 -11.35
C VAL A 88 -4.22 2.92 -10.60
N GLY A 89 -2.96 3.20 -10.28
CA GLY A 89 -2.56 4.46 -9.64
C GLY A 89 -3.09 4.59 -8.21
N ALA A 90 -3.20 3.47 -7.49
CA ALA A 90 -3.49 3.51 -6.06
C ALA A 90 -2.46 4.38 -5.34
N ARG A 91 -2.92 5.14 -4.35
CA ARG A 91 -2.06 5.89 -3.45
C ARG A 91 -2.43 5.51 -2.03
N GLY A 92 -1.43 5.45 -1.15
CA GLY A 92 -1.68 5.25 0.27
C GLY A 92 -2.68 6.28 0.77
N ALA A 93 -3.74 5.82 1.42
CA ALA A 93 -4.69 6.68 2.10
C ALA A 93 -4.23 6.83 3.56
N THR A 94 -3.25 7.71 3.79
CA THR A 94 -2.73 7.99 5.13
C THR A 94 -3.88 8.35 6.07
N GLY A 95 -4.00 7.66 7.21
CA GLY A 95 -5.10 7.85 8.16
C GLY A 95 -6.37 7.03 7.88
N MET A 96 -6.35 6.18 6.86
CA MET A 96 -7.37 5.16 6.57
C MET A 96 -6.80 3.74 6.64
N GLU A 97 -5.73 3.53 7.41
CA GLU A 97 -5.13 2.20 7.59
C GLU A 97 -6.15 1.24 8.23
N LEU A 98 -6.62 0.26 7.47
CA LEU A 98 -7.36 -0.87 8.02
C LEU A 98 -6.39 -1.72 8.85
N THR A 99 -6.80 -2.13 10.05
CA THR A 99 -6.05 -3.09 10.86
C THR A 99 -5.82 -4.34 10.02
N ILE A 100 -4.57 -4.56 9.59
CA ILE A 100 -4.19 -5.63 8.67
C ILE A 100 -4.69 -6.97 9.24
N GLY A 101 -5.70 -7.56 8.60
CA GLY A 101 -6.01 -8.97 8.74
C GLY A 101 -4.96 -9.73 7.95
N SER A 102 -3.85 -10.11 8.58
CA SER A 102 -2.84 -10.94 7.94
C SER A 102 -3.45 -12.31 7.64
N GLU A 103 -3.72 -12.61 6.37
CA GLU A 103 -3.89 -14.00 5.95
C GLU A 103 -2.50 -14.61 5.83
N LEU A 104 -2.23 -15.63 6.67
CA LEU A 104 -1.04 -16.47 6.57
C LEU A 104 -1.07 -17.14 5.19
N PHE A 105 -0.21 -16.70 4.28
CA PHE A 105 0.01 -17.41 3.03
C PHE A 105 0.61 -18.79 3.36
N GLU A 106 0.06 -19.85 2.77
CA GLU A 106 0.60 -21.21 2.93
C GLU A 106 2.09 -21.23 2.57
N GLU A 107 2.92 -21.70 3.51
CA GLU A 107 4.31 -22.04 3.22
C GLU A 107 4.31 -23.10 2.11
N SER A 108 4.97 -22.78 0.99
CA SER A 108 5.20 -23.74 -0.08
C SER A 108 5.93 -24.95 0.52
N GLY A 109 5.25 -26.10 0.51
CA GLY A 109 5.72 -27.35 1.11
C GLY A 109 7.17 -27.65 0.74
N ARG A 110 7.98 -27.93 1.77
CA ARG A 110 9.35 -28.41 1.61
C ARG A 110 9.32 -29.77 0.90
N SER A 111 10.00 -29.86 -0.24
CA SER A 111 10.28 -31.12 -0.94
C SER A 111 11.31 -31.96 -0.20
#